data_AF-A0AAW0GEX2-F1
#
_entry.id   AF-A0AAW0GEX2-F1
#
_cell.length_a   1.000
_cell.length_b   1.000
_cell.length_c   1.000
_cell.angle_alpha   90.00
_cell.angle_beta   90.00
_cell.angle_gamma   90.00
#
_symmetry.space_group_name_H-M   'P 1'
#
loop_
_entity.id
_entity.type
_entity.pdbx_description
1 polymer ?
#
loop_
_entity_poly.entity_id
_entity_poly.type
_entity_poly.pdbx_seq_one_letter_code
_entity_poly.pdbx_strand_id
1 'polypeptide(L)'
;MKYLFPWFTSFWCIHQPKSITPSIEHKESIDIDEEVMVSQSNSVTDASNASSDTIEADSNPSPIPQHKSQSPEQPYPYRMRFEVSTFAQETYRIDDKGLRDSSIDEWQELPNGSVQLCMDHSGTSGSLIFQGSSSGERFSVAAGIHNYNPWCDILTDLPPEAYADAITVSYYGPRSGRLWDNFKEYSIQSSKGTQLSIVISMAWDGTFVAKVTIASDSSSSAPPSEPAPPYSSQ
;
A
#
# COMPACT_ATOMS: atom_id res chain seq x y z
N MET A 1 5.15 12.02 49.66
CA MET A 1 4.50 11.90 48.34
C MET A 1 5.36 12.59 47.29
N LYS A 2 6.10 11.82 46.49
CA LYS A 2 6.81 12.27 45.29
C LYS A 2 6.66 11.13 44.28
N TYR A 3 5.88 11.36 43.22
CA TYR A 3 5.74 10.42 42.11
C TYR A 3 6.78 10.76 41.05
N LEU A 4 7.64 9.80 40.74
CA LEU A 4 8.59 9.81 39.62
C LEU A 4 7.90 9.19 38.40
N PHE A 5 7.88 9.93 37.29
CA PHE A 5 7.60 9.44 35.95
C PHE A 5 8.79 8.65 35.40
N PRO A 6 8.59 7.52 34.68
CA PRO A 6 9.54 7.06 33.66
C PRO A 6 9.00 7.49 32.28
N TRP A 7 9.69 8.41 31.59
CA TRP A 7 10.73 8.16 30.57
C TRP A 7 10.24 7.41 29.33
N PHE A 8 10.09 8.18 28.25
CA PHE A 8 9.91 7.73 26.87
C PHE A 8 11.19 7.04 26.36
N THR A 9 11.05 5.85 25.77
CA THR A 9 12.07 5.29 24.88
C THR A 9 11.56 5.34 23.45
N SER A 10 12.00 6.36 22.72
CA SER A 10 11.90 6.40 21.26
C SER A 10 12.87 5.35 20.69
N PHE A 11 12.36 4.24 20.19
CA PHE A 11 13.16 3.31 19.41
C PHE A 11 13.37 3.89 18.02
N TRP A 12 14.61 4.29 17.75
CA TRP A 12 15.10 4.65 16.43
C TRP A 12 15.05 3.43 15.50
N CYS A 13 14.56 3.63 14.28
CA CYS A 13 14.78 2.73 13.16
C CYS A 13 16.27 2.80 12.80
N ILE A 14 17.09 1.93 13.40
CA ILE A 14 18.54 1.91 13.16
C ILE A 14 18.79 1.14 11.86
N HIS A 15 19.04 1.88 10.79
CA HIS A 15 19.70 1.34 9.60
C HIS A 15 21.16 1.00 9.94
N GLN A 16 21.49 -0.29 10.00
CA GLN A 16 22.87 -0.75 9.82
C GLN A 16 23.13 -0.81 8.29
N PRO A 17 24.10 -0.07 7.74
CA PRO A 17 24.43 -0.19 6.33
C PRO A 17 25.03 -1.58 6.07
N LYS A 18 24.35 -2.40 5.26
CA LYS A 18 24.93 -3.64 4.73
C LYS A 18 26.07 -3.27 3.78
N SER A 19 27.31 -3.42 4.23
CA SER A 19 28.48 -3.36 3.35
C SER A 19 28.49 -4.60 2.46
N ILE A 20 28.01 -4.47 1.22
CA ILE A 20 28.18 -5.47 0.17
C ILE A 20 29.45 -5.10 -0.60
N THR A 21 30.54 -5.80 -0.32
CA THR A 21 31.69 -5.87 -1.21
C THR A 21 31.35 -6.77 -2.38
N PRO A 22 31.44 -6.31 -3.65
CA PRO A 22 31.34 -7.22 -4.79
C PRO A 22 32.65 -7.99 -4.95
N SER A 23 32.59 -9.32 -4.83
CA SER A 23 33.61 -10.21 -5.36
C SER A 23 33.58 -10.14 -6.88
N ILE A 24 34.62 -9.55 -7.46
CA ILE A 24 34.88 -9.54 -8.90
C ILE A 24 35.39 -10.94 -9.27
N GLU A 25 34.53 -11.76 -9.87
CA GLU A 25 34.96 -12.92 -10.65
C GLU A 25 34.95 -12.56 -12.14
N HIS A 26 36.14 -12.59 -12.72
CA HIS A 26 36.41 -12.50 -14.15
C HIS A 26 35.57 -13.53 -14.91
N LYS A 27 34.76 -13.07 -15.88
CA LYS A 27 34.30 -13.90 -17.00
C LYS A 27 34.67 -13.27 -18.32
N GLU A 28 35.06 -14.17 -19.20
CA GLU A 28 35.75 -13.99 -20.46
C GLU A 28 34.97 -13.14 -21.47
N SER A 29 35.72 -12.33 -22.19
CA SER A 29 35.31 -11.57 -23.38
C SER A 29 34.97 -12.53 -24.53
N ILE A 30 33.76 -12.42 -25.04
CA ILE A 30 33.35 -13.00 -26.33
C ILE A 30 33.27 -11.84 -27.32
N ASP A 31 34.08 -11.93 -28.36
CA ASP A 31 34.08 -11.07 -29.54
C ASP A 31 32.74 -11.19 -30.28
N ILE A 32 32.14 -10.06 -30.63
CA ILE A 32 31.07 -9.98 -31.62
C ILE A 32 31.45 -8.86 -32.59
N ASP A 33 31.77 -9.25 -33.80
CA ASP A 33 31.96 -8.38 -34.96
C ASP A 33 30.63 -7.71 -35.32
N GLU A 34 30.56 -6.38 -35.26
CA GLU A 34 29.52 -5.60 -35.94
C GLU A 34 30.11 -4.91 -37.18
N GLU A 35 29.86 -5.53 -38.34
CA GLU A 35 29.98 -4.87 -39.63
C GLU A 35 28.84 -3.85 -39.82
N VAL A 36 29.26 -2.58 -39.95
CA VAL A 36 28.92 -1.66 -41.05
C VAL A 36 27.55 -1.83 -41.72
N MET A 37 26.68 -0.82 -41.58
CA MET A 37 25.99 -0.25 -42.75
C MET A 37 25.68 1.24 -42.56
N VAL A 38 26.38 2.03 -43.37
CA VAL A 38 26.21 3.46 -43.62
C VAL A 38 25.18 3.66 -44.75
N SER A 39 24.29 4.63 -44.60
CA SER A 39 23.71 5.40 -45.72
C SER A 39 23.20 6.74 -45.14
N GLN A 40 23.84 7.90 -45.37
CA GLN A 40 23.87 8.73 -46.59
C GLN A 40 22.46 8.92 -47.19
N SER A 41 21.77 10.03 -46.90
CA SER A 41 21.88 11.40 -47.45
C SER A 41 21.12 11.60 -48.77
N ASN A 42 20.20 12.56 -48.76
CA ASN A 42 19.70 13.42 -49.87
C ASN A 42 18.98 14.59 -49.15
N SER A 43 19.39 15.86 -49.16
CA SER A 43 19.61 16.82 -50.26
C SER A 43 18.36 16.92 -51.17
N VAL A 44 17.77 18.07 -51.53
CA VAL A 44 18.13 19.50 -51.47
C VAL A 44 16.91 20.33 -52.00
N THR A 45 16.94 21.67 -51.85
CA THR A 45 16.11 22.77 -52.46
C THR A 45 14.70 23.04 -51.90
N ASP A 46 14.22 24.29 -51.72
CA ASP A 46 14.80 25.63 -51.92
C ASP A 46 14.04 26.72 -51.15
N ALA A 47 14.74 27.83 -50.94
CA ALA A 47 14.36 29.26 -50.96
C ALA A 47 12.86 29.63 -51.01
N SER A 48 12.34 30.72 -50.44
CA SER A 48 12.86 31.92 -49.79
C SER A 48 11.62 32.79 -49.52
N ASN A 49 11.51 33.46 -48.39
CA ASN A 49 11.15 34.88 -48.40
C ASN A 49 11.43 35.53 -47.06
N ALA A 50 12.26 36.57 -47.13
CA ALA A 50 12.43 37.59 -46.13
C ALA A 50 11.15 38.42 -46.00
N SER A 51 10.87 38.96 -44.81
CA SER A 51 11.00 40.41 -44.57
C SER A 51 10.49 40.80 -43.18
N SER A 52 11.28 41.64 -42.52
CA SER A 52 10.90 42.75 -41.63
C SER A 52 10.48 42.48 -40.18
N ASP A 53 11.46 42.71 -39.30
CA ASP A 53 11.39 43.55 -38.09
C ASP A 53 10.03 44.18 -37.76
N THR A 54 9.52 43.88 -36.56
CA THR A 54 9.05 44.92 -35.64
C THR A 54 9.23 44.42 -34.20
N ILE A 55 9.98 45.20 -33.43
CA ILE A 55 10.19 45.05 -31.99
C ILE A 55 9.01 45.74 -31.32
N GLU A 56 8.13 45.00 -30.63
CA GLU A 56 7.36 45.56 -29.52
C GLU A 56 7.41 44.60 -28.34
N ALA A 57 8.03 45.10 -27.27
CA ALA A 57 8.04 44.48 -25.97
C ALA A 57 6.64 44.59 -25.38
N ASP A 58 5.90 43.48 -25.36
CA ASP A 58 4.75 43.35 -24.46
C ASP A 58 5.07 42.34 -23.37
N SER A 59 4.93 42.84 -22.15
CA SER A 59 5.34 42.21 -20.91
C SER A 59 4.25 41.26 -20.47
N ASN A 60 4.24 40.04 -21.04
CA ASN A 60 3.38 38.99 -20.52
C ASN A 60 4.11 38.29 -19.37
N PRO A 61 3.73 38.50 -18.09
CA PRO A 61 4.36 37.77 -17.01
C PRO A 61 4.03 36.28 -17.20
N SER A 62 5.09 35.50 -17.40
CA SER A 62 5.06 34.03 -17.37
C SER A 62 4.14 33.56 -16.23
N PRO A 63 3.29 32.54 -16.45
CA PRO A 63 2.49 31.98 -15.37
C PRO A 63 3.44 31.55 -14.26
N ILE A 64 3.31 32.22 -13.12
CA ILE A 64 4.00 31.90 -11.87
C ILE A 64 3.79 30.39 -11.66
N PRO A 65 4.85 29.57 -11.53
CA PRO A 65 4.69 28.18 -11.18
C PRO A 65 3.90 28.15 -9.88
N GLN A 66 2.69 27.60 -9.93
CA GLN A 66 1.91 27.37 -8.72
C GLN A 66 2.79 26.52 -7.81
N HIS A 67 3.30 27.14 -6.75
CA HIS A 67 3.91 26.42 -5.64
C HIS A 67 2.92 25.34 -5.27
N LYS A 68 3.25 24.07 -5.59
CA LYS A 68 2.57 22.91 -5.04
C LYS A 68 2.46 23.19 -3.56
N SER A 69 1.21 23.36 -3.09
CA SER A 69 0.89 23.41 -1.67
C SER A 69 1.62 22.25 -1.01
N GLN A 70 2.73 22.55 -0.33
CA GLN A 70 3.50 21.54 0.39
C GLN A 70 2.56 20.98 1.44
N SER A 71 2.11 19.75 1.21
CA SER A 71 1.45 18.91 2.21
C SER A 71 2.31 19.00 3.48
N PRO A 72 1.71 19.25 4.67
CA PRO A 72 2.46 19.47 5.90
C PRO A 72 3.52 18.38 6.05
N GLU A 73 4.78 18.78 6.28
CA GLU A 73 5.96 17.93 6.33
C GLU A 73 5.67 16.65 7.11
N GLN A 74 5.34 15.58 6.39
CA GLN A 74 5.10 14.29 7.00
C GLN A 74 6.46 13.73 7.44
N PRO A 75 6.60 13.24 8.69
CA PRO A 75 7.87 12.74 9.16
C PRO A 75 8.26 11.51 8.35
N TYR A 76 9.39 11.60 7.65
CA TYR A 76 10.07 10.46 7.07
C TYR A 76 10.91 9.76 8.16
N PRO A 77 10.95 8.41 8.21
CA PRO A 77 10.18 7.46 7.40
C PRO A 77 8.70 7.40 7.81
N TYR A 78 7.82 7.02 6.87
CA TYR A 78 6.41 6.79 7.16
C TYR A 78 6.23 5.54 8.02
N ARG A 79 5.30 5.62 8.97
CA ARG A 79 4.90 4.47 9.80
C ARG A 79 3.42 4.22 9.62
N MET A 80 3.04 2.97 9.41
CA MET A 80 1.65 2.54 9.34
C MET A 80 1.42 1.36 10.27
N ARG A 81 0.73 1.60 11.39
CA ARG A 81 0.38 0.57 12.38
C ARG A 81 -0.98 -0.03 12.06
N PHE A 82 -1.05 -1.36 12.03
CA PHE A 82 -2.28 -2.11 11.83
C PHE A 82 -2.86 -2.54 13.17
N GLU A 83 -4.06 -2.05 13.47
CA GLU A 83 -4.81 -2.39 14.67
C GLU A 83 -6.00 -3.26 14.28
N VAL A 84 -5.93 -4.56 14.60
CA VAL A 84 -6.95 -5.53 14.21
C VAL A 84 -7.95 -5.71 15.36
N SER A 85 -9.23 -5.48 15.07
CA SER A 85 -10.35 -5.80 15.95
C SER A 85 -11.18 -6.90 15.32
N THR A 86 -11.46 -7.96 16.08
CA THR A 86 -12.31 -9.06 15.62
C THR A 86 -13.58 -9.15 16.46
N PHE A 87 -14.71 -9.21 15.77
CA PHE A 87 -16.05 -9.51 16.28
C PHE A 87 -16.64 -10.73 15.54
N ALA A 88 -15.79 -11.49 14.85
CA ALA A 88 -16.18 -12.71 14.17
C ALA A 88 -16.34 -13.87 15.15
N GLN A 89 -17.10 -14.88 14.72
CA GLN A 89 -17.30 -16.11 15.49
C GLN A 89 -16.04 -16.99 15.55
N GLU A 90 -15.10 -16.79 14.63
CA GLU A 90 -13.81 -17.48 14.61
C GLU A 90 -12.64 -16.52 14.80
N THR A 91 -11.49 -17.09 15.14
CA THR A 91 -10.23 -16.35 15.22
C THR A 91 -9.55 -16.29 13.87
N TYR A 92 -8.99 -15.13 13.56
CA TYR A 92 -8.13 -14.93 12.39
C TYR A 92 -6.71 -14.66 12.84
N ARG A 93 -5.75 -15.29 12.18
CA ARG A 93 -4.31 -15.03 12.37
C ARG A 93 -3.71 -14.43 11.11
N ILE A 94 -2.64 -13.67 11.26
CA ILE A 94 -1.79 -13.30 10.13
C ILE A 94 -1.07 -14.58 9.69
N ASP A 95 -1.27 -14.95 8.44
CA ASP A 95 -0.69 -16.12 7.79
C ASP A 95 0.57 -15.76 6.99
N ASP A 96 0.59 -14.57 6.39
CA ASP A 96 1.71 -14.08 5.58
C ASP A 96 1.80 -12.55 5.61
N LYS A 97 3.01 -11.99 5.40
CA LYS A 97 3.29 -10.55 5.36
C LYS A 97 4.15 -10.23 4.14
N GLY A 98 3.66 -9.33 3.30
CA GLY A 98 4.31 -8.96 2.05
C GLY A 98 4.73 -7.50 2.03
N LEU A 99 5.79 -7.21 1.28
CA LEU A 99 6.36 -5.88 1.09
C LEU A 99 6.50 -5.58 -0.39
N ARG A 100 6.39 -4.31 -0.76
CA ARG A 100 6.66 -3.90 -2.14
C ARG A 100 8.17 -3.93 -2.41
N ASP A 101 8.97 -3.39 -1.50
CA ASP A 101 10.43 -3.38 -1.59
C ASP A 101 11.05 -3.73 -0.23
N SER A 102 11.42 -5.00 -0.06
CA SER A 102 12.03 -5.51 1.16
C SER A 102 13.48 -5.03 1.40
N SER A 103 14.05 -4.25 0.48
CA SER A 103 15.37 -3.64 0.69
C SER A 103 15.32 -2.36 1.53
N ILE A 104 14.15 -1.75 1.66
CA ILE A 104 13.94 -0.42 2.29
C ILE A 104 12.70 -0.36 3.18
N ASP A 105 11.76 -1.30 3.03
CA ASP A 105 10.59 -1.40 3.89
C ASP A 105 10.73 -2.57 4.85
N GLU A 106 10.07 -2.46 6.01
CA GLU A 106 10.06 -3.53 7.00
C GLU A 106 8.72 -3.66 7.72
N TRP A 107 8.38 -4.89 8.09
CA TRP A 107 7.34 -5.17 9.07
C TRP A 107 7.95 -5.31 10.45
N GLN A 108 7.45 -4.54 11.40
CA GLN A 108 7.85 -4.57 12.79
C GLN A 108 6.70 -5.09 13.66
N GLU A 109 6.99 -6.02 14.56
CA GLU A 109 6.03 -6.47 15.57
C GLU A 109 6.14 -5.57 16.79
N LEU A 110 5.01 -5.06 17.27
CA LEU A 110 4.96 -4.17 18.42
C LEU A 110 4.63 -4.97 19.70
N PRO A 111 5.04 -4.49 20.90
CA PRO A 111 4.83 -5.22 22.15
C PRO A 111 3.37 -5.55 22.50
N ASN A 112 2.41 -4.84 21.90
CA ASN A 112 0.98 -5.05 22.07
C ASN A 112 0.38 -6.08 21.08
N GLY A 113 1.21 -6.75 20.28
CA GLY A 113 0.78 -7.71 19.25
C GLY A 113 0.28 -7.09 17.95
N SER A 114 0.25 -5.76 17.84
CA SER A 114 0.02 -5.09 16.55
C SER A 114 1.26 -5.16 15.67
N VAL A 115 1.09 -4.97 14.36
CA VAL A 115 2.19 -4.91 13.40
C VAL A 115 2.27 -3.53 12.78
N GLN A 116 3.48 -3.07 12.51
CA GLN A 116 3.75 -1.77 11.90
C GLN A 116 4.55 -1.96 10.62
N LEU A 117 4.10 -1.35 9.55
CA LEU A 117 4.84 -1.19 8.31
C LEU A 117 5.66 0.11 8.40
N CYS A 118 6.98 -0.02 8.34
CA CYS A 118 7.89 1.11 8.19
C CYS A 118 8.23 1.26 6.71
N MET A 119 8.05 2.46 6.18
CA MET A 119 8.27 2.77 4.77
C MET A 119 9.21 3.95 4.64
N ASP A 120 10.33 3.75 3.95
CA ASP A 120 11.35 4.79 3.83
C ASP A 120 10.88 5.98 2.96
N HIS A 121 9.98 5.74 2.02
CA HIS A 121 9.43 6.79 1.16
C HIS A 121 7.97 6.58 0.73
N SER A 122 7.40 7.56 0.03
CA SER A 122 6.07 7.43 -0.60
C SER A 122 6.20 6.69 -1.93
N GLY A 123 5.19 5.90 -2.29
CA GLY A 123 5.22 5.02 -3.46
C GLY A 123 5.43 3.56 -3.10
N THR A 124 5.29 3.21 -1.83
CA THR A 124 5.44 1.84 -1.33
C THR A 124 4.28 1.42 -0.41
N SER A 125 4.25 0.15 -0.06
CA SER A 125 3.15 -0.51 0.67
C SER A 125 3.52 -1.90 1.18
N GLY A 126 2.64 -2.45 2.00
CA GLY A 126 2.68 -3.86 2.41
C GLY A 126 1.28 -4.46 2.43
N SER A 127 1.22 -5.80 2.43
CA SER A 127 -0.01 -6.56 2.59
C SER A 127 0.11 -7.57 3.73
N LEU A 128 -0.98 -7.80 4.44
CA LEU A 128 -1.13 -8.88 5.41
C LEU A 128 -2.16 -9.86 4.87
N ILE A 129 -1.84 -11.16 4.83
CA ILE A 129 -2.84 -12.21 4.60
C ILE A 129 -3.32 -12.72 5.95
N PHE A 130 -4.63 -12.79 6.10
CA PHE A 130 -5.29 -13.38 7.25
C PHE A 130 -5.89 -14.74 6.88
N GLN A 131 -5.89 -15.67 7.84
CA GLN A 131 -6.57 -16.95 7.70
C GLN A 131 -7.46 -17.25 8.91
N GLY A 132 -8.72 -17.59 8.65
CA GLY A 132 -9.69 -18.06 9.64
C GLY A 132 -9.31 -19.45 10.16
N SER A 133 -9.35 -19.64 11.48
CA SER A 133 -8.89 -20.88 12.12
C SER A 133 -9.78 -22.10 11.86
N SER A 134 -11.07 -21.88 11.58
CA SER A 134 -12.05 -22.95 11.41
C SER A 134 -12.55 -23.07 9.98
N SER A 135 -12.84 -21.95 9.32
CA SER A 135 -13.35 -21.93 7.94
C SER A 135 -12.25 -22.12 6.90
N GLY A 136 -11.00 -21.82 7.27
CA GLY A 136 -9.89 -21.69 6.33
C GLY A 136 -10.03 -20.50 5.38
N GLU A 137 -11.00 -19.60 5.61
CA GLU A 137 -11.18 -18.37 4.83
C GLU A 137 -9.90 -17.55 4.82
N ARG A 138 -9.50 -17.07 3.64
CA ARG A 138 -8.33 -16.20 3.45
C ARG A 138 -8.73 -14.89 2.79
N PHE A 139 -8.18 -13.81 3.30
CA PHE A 139 -8.29 -12.47 2.72
C PHE A 139 -6.99 -11.69 2.98
N SER A 140 -6.73 -10.67 2.17
CA SER A 140 -5.62 -9.76 2.39
C SER A 140 -6.10 -8.37 2.74
N VAL A 141 -5.38 -7.70 3.62
CA VAL A 141 -5.47 -6.26 3.83
C VAL A 141 -4.19 -5.63 3.32
N ALA A 142 -4.31 -4.68 2.40
CA ALA A 142 -3.18 -3.93 1.85
C ALA A 142 -3.32 -2.46 2.21
N ALA A 143 -2.20 -1.82 2.53
CA ALA A 143 -2.15 -0.37 2.68
C ALA A 143 -0.74 0.17 2.45
N GLY A 144 -0.65 1.45 2.11
CA GLY A 144 0.61 2.12 1.87
C GLY A 144 0.43 3.61 1.67
N ILE A 145 1.48 4.25 1.15
CA ILE A 145 1.47 5.67 0.82
C ILE A 145 1.73 5.81 -0.67
N HIS A 146 0.85 6.49 -1.40
CA HIS A 146 1.03 6.81 -2.81
C HIS A 146 0.86 8.31 -3.03
N ASN A 147 1.81 8.96 -3.71
CA ASN A 147 1.80 10.41 -3.93
C ASN A 147 1.48 11.20 -2.64
N TYR A 148 2.19 10.86 -1.55
CA TYR A 148 2.05 11.47 -0.22
C TYR A 148 0.70 11.30 0.47
N ASN A 149 -0.18 10.43 -0.05
CA ASN A 149 -1.49 10.14 0.51
C ASN A 149 -1.58 8.67 0.91
N PRO A 150 -2.20 8.33 2.06
CA PRO A 150 -2.43 6.94 2.41
C PRO A 150 -3.51 6.34 1.51
N TRP A 151 -3.37 5.05 1.24
CA TRP A 151 -4.35 4.24 0.52
C TRP A 151 -4.51 2.87 1.19
N CYS A 152 -5.65 2.22 0.96
CA CYS A 152 -5.93 0.86 1.41
C CYS A 152 -6.78 0.08 0.41
N ASP A 153 -6.73 -1.26 0.52
CA ASP A 153 -7.62 -2.18 -0.18
C ASP A 153 -7.76 -3.49 0.60
N ILE A 154 -8.82 -4.25 0.31
CA ILE A 154 -9.08 -5.59 0.87
C ILE A 154 -9.43 -6.53 -0.29
N LEU A 155 -8.74 -7.67 -0.35
CA LEU A 155 -9.06 -8.75 -1.29
C LEU A 155 -9.60 -9.94 -0.50
N THR A 156 -10.80 -10.40 -0.85
CA THR A 156 -11.45 -11.55 -0.22
C THR A 156 -11.22 -12.83 -1.03
N ASP A 157 -11.62 -13.96 -0.44
CA ASP A 157 -11.74 -15.25 -1.13
C ASP A 157 -10.43 -15.68 -1.79
N LEU A 158 -9.32 -15.43 -1.11
CA LEU A 158 -7.99 -15.74 -1.63
C LEU A 158 -7.78 -17.26 -1.73
N PRO A 159 -7.22 -17.76 -2.84
CA PRO A 159 -6.90 -19.16 -2.97
C PRO A 159 -5.73 -19.55 -2.04
N PRO A 160 -5.55 -20.84 -1.69
CA PRO A 160 -4.49 -21.29 -0.79
C PRO A 160 -3.06 -20.94 -1.24
N GLU A 161 -2.83 -20.84 -2.54
CA GLU A 161 -1.54 -20.50 -3.15
C GLU A 161 -1.26 -18.99 -3.20
N ALA A 162 -2.24 -18.14 -2.83
CA ALA A 162 -2.00 -16.70 -2.75
C ALA A 162 -1.01 -16.40 -1.60
N TYR A 163 -0.04 -15.53 -1.90
CA TYR A 163 0.98 -15.05 -0.97
C TYR A 163 1.12 -13.53 -1.04
N ALA A 164 1.54 -12.92 0.06
CA ALA A 164 1.38 -11.50 0.32
C ALA A 164 2.26 -10.62 -0.58
N ASP A 165 3.46 -11.09 -0.95
CA ASP A 165 4.35 -10.35 -1.87
C ASP A 165 3.74 -10.22 -3.27
N ALA A 166 3.17 -11.30 -3.84
CA ALA A 166 2.50 -11.22 -5.15
C ALA A 166 1.32 -10.25 -5.12
N ILE A 167 0.52 -10.28 -4.06
CA ILE A 167 -0.56 -9.32 -3.85
C ILE A 167 -0.01 -7.90 -3.80
N THR A 168 1.02 -7.65 -3.00
CA THR A 168 1.62 -6.32 -2.83
C THR A 168 2.19 -5.78 -4.15
N VAL A 169 2.93 -6.61 -4.90
CA VAL A 169 3.48 -6.24 -6.21
C VAL A 169 2.38 -5.93 -7.23
N SER A 170 1.24 -6.64 -7.16
CA SER A 170 0.15 -6.44 -8.12
C SER A 170 -0.46 -5.03 -8.10
N TYR A 171 -0.38 -4.31 -6.97
CA TYR A 171 -0.80 -2.90 -6.87
C TYR A 171 0.09 -1.95 -7.67
N TYR A 172 1.29 -2.35 -8.08
CA TYR A 172 2.17 -1.54 -8.93
C TYR A 172 2.17 -2.02 -10.38
N GLY A 173 1.14 -2.77 -10.76
CA GLY A 173 0.86 -3.19 -12.12
C GLY A 173 -0.65 -3.29 -12.35
N PRO A 174 -1.21 -4.50 -12.44
CA PRO A 174 -2.60 -4.71 -12.84
C PRO A 174 -3.64 -4.09 -11.89
N ARG A 175 -3.31 -3.85 -10.62
CA ARG A 175 -4.21 -3.23 -9.62
C ARG A 175 -3.88 -1.77 -9.30
N SER A 176 -3.06 -1.11 -10.12
CA SER A 176 -2.58 0.26 -9.87
C SER A 176 -3.67 1.31 -9.75
N GLY A 177 -4.86 1.10 -10.31
CA GLY A 177 -6.01 2.00 -10.12
C GLY A 177 -6.32 2.27 -8.64
N ARG A 178 -6.18 1.26 -7.77
CA ARG A 178 -6.43 1.39 -6.32
C ARG A 178 -5.50 2.36 -5.62
N LEU A 179 -4.25 2.49 -6.11
CA LEU A 179 -3.29 3.45 -5.54
C LEU A 179 -3.75 4.90 -5.74
N TRP A 180 -4.41 5.17 -6.87
CA TRP A 180 -4.84 6.52 -7.26
C TRP A 180 -6.19 6.92 -6.66
N ASP A 181 -7.00 5.96 -6.25
CA ASP A 181 -8.26 6.21 -5.54
C ASP A 181 -8.02 6.92 -4.19
N ASN A 182 -6.83 6.72 -3.57
CA ASN A 182 -6.45 7.31 -2.28
C ASN A 182 -7.49 7.07 -1.17
N PHE A 183 -8.16 5.91 -1.21
CA PHE A 183 -9.14 5.56 -0.20
C PHE A 183 -8.48 5.37 1.15
N LYS A 184 -8.96 6.12 2.14
CA LYS A 184 -8.61 5.95 3.56
C LYS A 184 -9.57 5.02 4.27
N GLU A 185 -10.64 4.61 3.60
CA GLU A 185 -11.64 3.70 4.14
C GLU A 185 -12.13 2.77 3.04
N TYR A 186 -12.27 1.49 3.37
CA TYR A 186 -12.82 0.49 2.48
C TYR A 186 -13.52 -0.59 3.29
N SER A 187 -14.65 -1.08 2.79
CA SER A 187 -15.39 -2.18 3.39
C SER A 187 -15.97 -3.11 2.33
N ILE A 188 -15.93 -4.41 2.60
CA ILE A 188 -16.37 -5.47 1.70
C ILE A 188 -16.86 -6.67 2.52
N GLN A 189 -17.82 -7.41 1.98
CA GLN A 189 -18.24 -8.71 2.49
C GLN A 189 -17.57 -9.82 1.67
N SER A 190 -17.01 -10.82 2.32
CA SER A 190 -16.51 -12.02 1.64
C SER A 190 -17.65 -12.96 1.21
N SER A 191 -17.33 -13.96 0.37
CA SER A 191 -18.31 -15.01 0.02
C SER A 191 -18.77 -15.86 1.21
N LYS A 192 -18.05 -15.81 2.33
CA LYS A 192 -18.39 -16.49 3.59
C LYS A 192 -19.27 -15.65 4.52
N GLY A 193 -19.61 -14.43 4.11
CA GLY A 193 -20.41 -13.51 4.93
C GLY A 193 -19.59 -12.74 5.97
N THR A 194 -18.26 -12.83 5.92
CA THR A 194 -17.38 -12.05 6.81
C THR A 194 -17.34 -10.61 6.33
N GLN A 195 -17.75 -9.69 7.19
CA GLN A 195 -17.63 -8.26 6.98
C GLN A 195 -16.24 -7.79 7.34
N LEU A 196 -15.56 -7.18 6.37
CA LEU A 196 -14.21 -6.67 6.50
C LEU A 196 -14.23 -5.16 6.27
N SER A 197 -13.50 -4.42 7.11
CA SER A 197 -13.28 -3.00 6.87
C SER A 197 -11.89 -2.56 7.31
N ILE A 198 -11.39 -1.52 6.66
CA ILE A 198 -10.16 -0.82 7.02
C ILE A 198 -10.45 0.68 7.05
N VAL A 199 -9.96 1.37 8.09
CA VAL A 199 -9.98 2.84 8.18
C VAL A 199 -8.59 3.33 8.56
N ILE A 200 -8.03 4.22 7.76
CA ILE A 200 -6.74 4.87 7.99
C ILE A 200 -6.96 6.25 8.59
N SER A 201 -6.32 6.47 9.73
CA SER A 201 -6.24 7.78 10.41
C SER A 201 -4.79 8.12 10.69
N MET A 202 -4.52 9.36 11.12
CA MET A 202 -3.19 9.77 11.56
C MET A 202 -3.21 9.98 13.06
N ALA A 203 -2.32 9.31 13.78
CA ALA A 203 -2.08 9.54 15.19
C ALA A 203 -1.27 10.84 15.40
N TRP A 204 -1.30 11.34 16.63
CA TRP A 204 -0.65 12.59 17.02
C TRP A 204 0.89 12.57 16.86
N ASP A 205 1.49 11.38 16.83
CA ASP A 205 2.93 11.14 16.66
C ASP A 205 3.34 11.04 15.17
N GLY A 206 2.41 11.31 14.25
CA GLY A 206 2.62 11.22 12.80
C GLY A 206 2.51 9.79 12.25
N THR A 207 2.21 8.79 13.07
CA THR A 207 2.01 7.41 12.62
C THR A 207 0.62 7.27 11.97
N PHE A 208 0.54 6.69 10.77
CA PHE A 208 -0.74 6.25 10.23
C PHE A 208 -1.24 5.03 11.00
N VAL A 209 -2.53 5.01 11.32
CA VAL A 209 -3.19 3.89 12.00
C VAL A 209 -4.24 3.32 11.07
N ALA A 210 -4.01 2.11 10.59
CA ALA A 210 -4.92 1.29 9.81
C ALA A 210 -5.74 0.39 10.76
N LYS A 211 -6.95 0.82 11.09
CA LYS A 211 -7.88 0.03 11.91
C LYS A 211 -8.60 -0.97 11.04
N VAL A 212 -8.30 -2.25 11.24
CA VAL A 212 -8.90 -3.37 10.53
C VAL A 212 -9.99 -3.97 11.41
N THR A 213 -11.22 -4.07 10.89
CA THR A 213 -12.32 -4.74 11.58
C THR A 213 -12.72 -5.99 10.81
N ILE A 214 -12.87 -7.10 11.53
CA ILE A 214 -13.33 -8.39 11.02
C ILE A 214 -14.57 -8.75 11.82
N ALA A 215 -15.73 -8.91 11.18
CA ALA A 215 -16.98 -9.23 11.85
C ALA A 215 -17.75 -10.30 11.09
N SER A 216 -18.47 -11.18 11.79
CA SER A 216 -19.41 -12.10 11.13
C SER A 216 -20.73 -11.39 10.86
N ASP A 217 -21.38 -11.70 9.75
CA ASP A 217 -22.75 -11.22 9.52
C ASP A 217 -23.70 -11.74 10.61
N SER A 218 -24.37 -10.82 11.31
CA SER A 218 -25.33 -11.14 12.37
C SER A 218 -26.73 -11.47 11.81
N SER A 219 -26.90 -11.50 10.49
CA SER A 219 -28.20 -11.67 9.83
C SER A 219 -28.85 -13.06 9.91
N SER A 220 -28.25 -14.04 10.60
CA SER A 220 -28.77 -15.43 10.69
C SER A 220 -29.60 -15.74 11.95
N SER A 221 -29.95 -14.79 12.82
CA SER A 221 -30.91 -15.05 13.90
C SER A 221 -32.34 -14.78 13.45
N ALA A 222 -32.82 -15.52 12.45
CA ALA A 222 -34.28 -15.68 12.32
C ALA A 222 -34.79 -16.27 13.64
N PRO A 223 -35.79 -15.65 14.31
CA PRO A 223 -36.36 -16.23 15.52
C PRO A 223 -36.83 -17.65 15.20
N PRO A 224 -36.60 -18.64 16.10
CA PRO A 224 -37.10 -19.98 15.88
C PRO A 224 -38.60 -19.86 15.60
N SER A 225 -39.02 -20.32 14.42
CA SER A 225 -40.44 -20.38 14.06
C SER A 225 -41.15 -21.14 15.16
N GLU A 226 -41.94 -20.43 15.96
CA GLU A 226 -42.73 -21.00 17.03
C GLU A 226 -43.58 -22.13 16.44
N PRO A 227 -43.52 -23.36 16.97
CA PRO A 227 -44.30 -24.47 16.43
C PRO A 227 -45.79 -24.09 16.50
N ALA A 228 -46.48 -24.16 15.36
CA ALA A 228 -47.89 -23.84 15.27
C ALA A 228 -48.67 -24.62 16.35
N PRO A 229 -49.58 -23.95 17.10
CA PRO A 229 -50.33 -24.63 18.15
C PRO A 229 -51.16 -25.77 17.54
N PRO A 230 -51.30 -26.91 18.25
CA PRO A 230 -52.10 -28.02 17.76
C PRO A 230 -53.54 -27.57 17.56
N TYR A 231 -54.04 -27.71 16.34
CA TYR A 231 -55.44 -27.51 16.00
C TYR A 231 -56.33 -28.31 16.96
N SER A 232 -57.16 -27.61 17.75
CA SER A 232 -58.28 -28.23 18.46
C SER A 232 -59.37 -28.54 17.45
N SER A 233 -59.53 -29.82 17.11
CA SER A 233 -60.70 -30.34 16.42
C SER A 233 -61.92 -30.27 17.35
N GLN A 234 -62.96 -29.56 16.92
CA GLN A 234 -64.33 -29.70 17.41
C GLN A 234 -65.11 -30.65 16.48
#